data_AF-B2HNP8-F1
#
_entry.id   AF-B2HNP8-F1
#
_cell.length_a   1.000
_cell.length_b   1.000
_cell.length_c   1.000
_cell.angle_alpha   90.00
_cell.angle_beta   90.00
_cell.angle_gamma   90.00
#
_symmetry.space_group_name_H-M   'P 1'
#
loop_
_entity.id
_entity.type
_entity.pdbx_description
1 polymer ?
#
loop_
_entity_poly.entity_id
_entity_poly.type
_entity_poly.pdbx_seq_one_letter_code
_entity_poly.pdbx_strand_id
1 'polypeptide(L)' 'MYSDNPLDIRCPGGALHFRVVDGLLEIRCNNKTCTEGDSVVVYHHYSLPELELVRTVRLQDPFARRPRSPRSRKETR' A
#
# COMPACT_ATOMS: atom_id res chain seq x y z
N MET A 1 -7.43 30.55 -5.11
CA MET A 1 -6.82 29.28 -5.52
C MET A 1 -6.47 28.54 -4.24
N TYR A 2 -7.29 27.57 -3.82
CA TYR A 2 -6.93 26.72 -2.69
C TYR A 2 -5.87 25.76 -3.20
N SER A 3 -4.64 25.88 -2.69
CA SER A 3 -3.65 24.83 -2.87
C SER A 3 -4.21 23.59 -2.20
N ASP A 4 -4.57 22.59 -3.00
CA ASP A 4 -4.92 21.24 -2.54
C ASP A 4 -3.62 20.63 -2.00
N ASN A 5 -3.23 21.05 -0.81
CA ASN A 5 -2.11 20.44 -0.11
C ASN A 5 -2.63 19.08 0.37
N PRO A 6 -2.04 17.97 -0.08
CA PRO A 6 -2.49 16.65 0.32
C PRO A 6 -2.42 16.55 1.84
N LEU A 7 -3.55 16.21 2.47
CA LEU A 7 -3.60 16.01 3.91
C LEU A 7 -3.02 14.64 4.24
N ASP A 8 -1.79 14.62 4.74
CA ASP A 8 -1.13 13.42 5.22
C ASP A 8 -1.47 13.18 6.70
N ILE A 9 -2.03 12.02 7.02
CA ILE A 9 -2.18 11.58 8.42
C ILE A 9 -1.14 10.51 8.73
N ARG A 10 -0.30 10.80 9.73
CA ARG A 10 0.83 9.95 10.13
C ARG A 10 0.71 9.49 11.58
N CYS A 11 1.21 8.29 11.88
CA CYS A 11 1.45 7.84 13.24
C CYS A 11 2.48 8.75 13.94
N PRO A 12 2.52 8.77 15.29
CA PRO A 12 3.61 9.40 16.05
C PRO A 12 5.02 8.89 15.67
N GLY A 13 5.13 7.67 15.13
CA GLY A 13 6.36 7.09 14.59
C GLY A 13 6.69 7.46 13.14
N GLY A 14 5.95 8.40 12.53
CA GLY A 14 6.20 8.90 11.17
C GLY A 14 5.65 8.04 10.02
N ALA A 15 5.11 6.86 10.32
CA ALA A 15 4.45 6.01 9.33
C ALA A 15 3.17 6.67 8.80
N LEU A 16 3.00 6.73 7.48
CA LEU A 16 1.78 7.26 6.85
C LEU A 16 0.63 6.26 7.02
N HIS A 17 -0.47 6.68 7.63
CA HIS A 17 -1.71 5.90 7.68
C HIS A 17 -2.46 6.03 6.35
N PHE A 18 -2.67 7.28 5.93
CA PHE A 18 -3.36 7.61 4.69
C PHE A 18 -3.04 9.04 4.26
N ARG A 19 -3.33 9.33 3.00
CA ARG A 19 -3.30 10.69 2.46
C ARG A 19 -4.61 11.00 1.77
N VAL A 20 -5.07 12.25 1.85
CA VAL A 20 -6.19 12.72 1.03
C VAL A 20 -5.62 13.34 -0.24
N VAL A 21 -6.05 12.84 -1.40
CA VAL A 21 -5.60 13.26 -2.72
C VAL A 21 -6.81 13.43 -3.61
N ASP A 22 -7.01 14.63 -4.17
CA ASP A 22 -8.12 14.94 -5.07
C ASP A 22 -9.51 14.61 -4.47
N GLY A 23 -9.67 14.80 -3.15
CA GLY A 23 -10.90 14.47 -2.42
C GLY A 23 -11.12 12.98 -2.14
N LEU A 24 -10.15 12.11 -2.47
CA LEU A 24 -10.18 10.69 -2.15
C LEU A 24 -9.22 10.36 -1.01
N LEU A 25 -9.63 9.42 -0.15
CA LEU A 25 -8.81 8.87 0.90
C LEU A 25 -7.95 7.73 0.34
N GLU A 26 -6.66 7.95 0.17
CA GLU A 26 -5.72 6.94 -0.28
C GLU A 26 -5.02 6.24 0.90
N ILE A 27 -5.17 4.92 0.99
CA ILE A 27 -4.59 4.06 2.02
C ILE A 27 -3.67 3.03 1.36
N ARG A 28 -2.43 2.95 1.82
CA ARG A 28 -1.50 1.87 1.44
C ARG A 28 -1.89 0.57 2.15
N CYS A 29 -2.16 -0.48 1.39
CA CYS A 29 -2.46 -1.81 1.91
C CYS A 29 -1.17 -2.61 2.13
N ASN A 30 -1.06 -3.20 3.33
CA ASN A 30 0.05 -4.08 3.72
C ASN A 30 -0.40 -5.54 3.90
N ASN A 31 -1.61 -5.90 3.46
CA ASN A 31 -2.10 -7.28 3.54
C ASN A 31 -1.36 -8.13 2.50
N LYS A 32 -0.70 -9.20 2.95
CA LYS A 32 0.09 -10.11 2.10
C LYS A 32 -0.70 -10.71 0.93
N THR A 33 -2.00 -10.91 1.10
CA THR A 33 -2.89 -11.39 0.04
C THR A 33 -3.06 -10.35 -1.06
N CYS A 34 -3.10 -9.07 -0.70
CA CYS A 34 -3.20 -7.97 -1.65
C CYS A 34 -1.85 -7.63 -2.28
N THR A 35 -0.76 -7.70 -1.51
CA THR A 35 0.59 -7.34 -1.98
C THR A 35 1.31 -8.47 -2.72
N GLU A 36 0.67 -9.63 -2.93
CA GLU A 36 1.28 -10.81 -3.57
C GLU A 36 2.63 -11.17 -2.92
N GLY A 37 2.66 -11.20 -1.59
CA GLY A 37 3.89 -11.43 -0.83
C GLY A 37 4.91 -10.31 -0.97
N ASP A 38 4.43 -9.05 -0.98
CA ASP A 38 5.22 -7.82 -1.14
C ASP A 38 5.84 -7.64 -2.54
N SER A 39 5.34 -8.38 -3.54
CA SER A 39 5.72 -8.22 -4.95
C SER A 39 5.06 -6.99 -5.59
N VAL A 40 3.91 -6.55 -5.06
CA VAL A 40 3.18 -5.38 -5.53
C VAL A 40 2.79 -4.46 -4.37
N VAL A 41 2.91 -3.16 -4.59
CA VAL A 41 2.40 -2.13 -3.68
C VAL A 41 0.95 -1.84 -4.05
N VAL A 42 0.05 -1.89 -3.09
CA VAL A 42 -1.38 -1.69 -3.31
C VAL A 42 -1.87 -0.45 -2.57
N TYR A 43 -2.61 0.41 -3.27
CA TYR A 43 -3.27 1.59 -2.73
C TYR A 43 -4.78 1.50 -2.97
N HIS A 44 -5.55 1.58 -1.90
CA HIS A 44 -7.01 1.69 -1.96
C HIS A 44 -7.41 3.16 -1.85
N HIS A 45 -8.32 3.59 -2.72
CA HIS A 45 -8.88 4.93 -2.70
C HIS A 45 -10.34 4.84 -2.32
N TYR A 46 -10.73 5.56 -1.28
CA TYR A 46 -12.11 5.64 -0.81
C TYR A 46 -12.69 7.03 -1.05
N SER A 47 -13.98 7.10 -1.34
CA SER A 47 -14.71 8.37 -1.39
C SER A 47 -14.94 8.89 0.03
N LEU A 48 -15.04 10.21 0.15
CA LEU A 48 -15.55 10.85 1.36
C LEU A 48 -16.91 11.49 1.05
N PRO A 49 -17.87 11.50 2.00
CA PRO A 49 -17.77 10.99 3.38
C PRO A 49 -18.14 9.50 3.54
N GLU A 50 -18.68 8.86 2.51
CA GLU A 50 -19.33 7.54 2.61
C GLU A 50 -18.34 6.37 2.77
N LEU A 51 -17.03 6.63 2.59
CA LEU A 51 -15.96 5.63 2.69
C LEU A 51 -16.18 4.44 1.74
N GLU A 52 -16.75 4.70 0.56
CA GLU A 52 -16.92 3.68 -0.47
C GLU A 52 -15.62 3.46 -1.23
N LEU A 53 -15.27 2.20 -1.50
CA LEU A 53 -14.07 1.87 -2.26
C LEU A 53 -14.27 2.28 -3.73
N VAL A 54 -13.62 3.37 -4.14
CA VAL A 54 -13.70 3.89 -5.51
C VAL A 54 -12.75 3.13 -6.43
N ARG A 55 -11.51 2.91 -6.01
CA ARG A 55 -10.51 2.21 -6.82
C ARG A 55 -9.43 1.54 -6.00
N THR A 56 -8.83 0.51 -6.58
CA THR A 56 -7.60 -0.10 -6.09
C THR A 56 -6.52 0.01 -7.16
N VAL A 57 -5.40 0.64 -6.82
CA VAL A 57 -4.23 0.76 -7.68
C VAL A 57 -3.19 -0.25 -7.21
N ARG A 58 -2.67 -1.05 -8.14
CA ARG A 58 -1.56 -1.96 -7.88
C ARG A 58 -0.38 -1.49 -8.69
N LEU A 59 0.72 -1.21 -8.00
CA LEU A 59 1.98 -0.85 -8.62
C LEU A 59 2.94 -2.01 -8.37
N GLN A 60 3.41 -2.66 -9.43
CA GLN A 60 4.50 -3.60 -9.29
C GLN A 60 5.75 -2.84 -8.86
N ASP A 61 6.34 -3.21 -7.73
CA ASP A 61 7.54 -2.53 -7.25
C ASP A 61 8.69 -2.95 -8.18
N PRO A 62 9.26 -2.02 -8.98
CA PRO A 62 10.36 -2.36 -9.89
C PRO A 62 11.63 -2.79 -9.13
N PHE A 63 11.68 -2.55 -7.81
CA PHE A 63 12.74 -2.93 -6.91
C PHE A 63 12.35 -4.04 -5.94
N ALA A 64 11.15 -4.64 -6.06
CA ALA A 64 10.79 -5.83 -5.30
C ALA A 64 11.89 -6.87 -5.50
N ARG A 65 12.62 -7.13 -4.42
CA ARG A 65 13.76 -8.05 -4.43
C ARG A 65 13.26 -9.36 -5.03
N ARG A 66 13.94 -9.84 -6.08
CA ARG A 66 13.70 -11.18 -6.64
C ARG A 66 13.47 -12.15 -5.48
N PRO A 67 12.42 -13.00 -5.56
CA PRO A 67 12.12 -13.94 -4.48
C PRO A 67 13.41 -14.64 -4.08
N ARG A 68 13.79 -14.53 -2.80
CA ARG A 68 14.96 -15.24 -2.30
C ARG A 68 14.75 -16.71 -2.66
N SER A 69 15.68 -17.24 -3.44
CA SER A 69 15.71 -18.64 -3.85
C SER A 69 15.33 -19.53 -2.66
N PRO A 70 14.39 -20.47 -2.82
CA PRO A 70 13.91 -21.28 -1.71
C PRO A 70 15.09 -21.90 -0.98
N ARG A 71 15.18 -21.67 0.33
CA ARG A 71 16.20 -22.31 1.17
C ARG A 71 16.05 -23.81 0.97
N SER A 72 17.04 -24.44 0.34
CA SER A 72 17.15 -25.89 0.23
C SER A 72 16.86 -26.49 1.60
N ARG A 73 15.74 -27.22 1.68
CA ARG A 73 15.32 -27.97 2.85
C ARG A 73 16.40 -29.02 3.06
N LYS A 74 17.27 -28.85 4.06
CA LYS A 74 18.17 -29.93 4.49
C LYS A 74 17.28 -31.05 5.01
N GLU A 75 17.19 -32.12 4.23
CA GLU A 75 16.63 -33.40 4.62
C GLU A 75 17.54 -33.96 5.71
N THR A 76 17.06 -33.93 6.95
CA THR A 76 17.74 -34.56 8.08
C THR A 76 17.49 -36.06 7.97
N ARG A 77 18.58 -36.82 7.87
CA ARG A 77 18.64 -38.27 7.76
C ARG A 77 18.48 -38.94 9.12
#